data_AF-A0A8F9XKZ0-F1
#
_entry.id   AF-A0A8F9XKZ0-F1
#
_cell.length_a   1.000
_cell.length_b   1.000
_cell.length_c   1.000
_cell.angle_alpha   90.00
_cell.angle_beta   90.00
_cell.angle_gamma   90.00
#
_symmetry.space_group_name_H-M   'P 1'
#
loop_
_entity.id
_entity.type
_entity.pdbx_description
1 polymer ?
#
loop_
_entity_poly.entity_id
_entity_poly.type
_entity_poly.pdbx_seq_one_letter_code
_entity_poly.pdbx_strand_id
1 'polypeptide(L)'
;MLIDCHNHIGADLFFYFNGFYPYAQDLPALVTEGRRQGIDRWVVFPMVAHTWFDLGAMRRGELKPGGPEKIPYAFENERMLREIYDQFPDLGRFTLPFAILDPMREPEAQAATLRALHRDYPFYGLKIQATMTQADCGALLTTGRCFLELAEELNLPFLIHSSVIANDPWSEAGLLLRIAEQTPTVRFCLAHSCRFDRPYLDRVAELPNTWFDCSAHRIHCQGAALGLPFVAAEKRRFAADYRDPTSVLHALAETYPDKLLWGSDTPFETFIENTKTSSISLRSSYKEEVDCLRALPGSLRQKIAHDNLLALLQLKEPAILNR
;
A
#
# COMPACT_ATOMS: atom_id res chain seq x y z
N MET A 1 2.93 -21.27 1.68
CA MET A 1 2.29 -20.15 2.40
C MET A 1 2.10 -19.02 1.40
N LEU A 2 0.94 -18.39 1.34
CA LEU A 2 0.68 -17.22 0.50
C LEU A 2 0.42 -15.99 1.38
N ILE A 3 1.14 -14.90 1.11
CA ILE A 3 1.01 -13.64 1.82
C ILE A 3 0.49 -12.57 0.86
N ASP A 4 -0.59 -11.91 1.24
CA ASP A 4 -1.08 -10.71 0.57
C ASP A 4 -0.38 -9.48 1.15
N CYS A 5 0.45 -8.79 0.36
CA CYS A 5 1.30 -7.71 0.88
C CYS A 5 0.65 -6.32 0.95
N HIS A 6 -0.61 -6.15 0.54
CA HIS A 6 -1.23 -4.82 0.45
C HIS A 6 -2.73 -4.90 0.72
N ASN A 7 -3.16 -4.50 1.92
CA ASN A 7 -4.56 -4.56 2.33
C ASN A 7 -4.88 -3.43 3.30
N HIS A 8 -6.13 -2.97 3.28
CA HIS A 8 -6.61 -1.88 4.10
C HIS A 8 -7.73 -2.34 5.04
N ILE A 9 -7.66 -1.96 6.31
CA ILE A 9 -8.75 -2.15 7.27
C ILE A 9 -9.12 -0.83 7.97
N GLY A 10 -10.31 -0.78 8.54
CA GLY A 10 -10.89 0.42 9.14
C GLY A 10 -11.90 1.10 8.22
N ALA A 11 -12.03 2.42 8.33
CA ALA A 11 -12.98 3.23 7.58
C ALA A 11 -12.35 4.50 7.02
N ASP A 12 -12.74 4.86 5.80
CA ASP A 12 -12.37 6.11 5.12
C ASP A 12 -13.59 7.05 5.10
N LEU A 13 -13.58 8.05 5.99
CA LEU A 13 -14.69 8.99 6.10
C LEU A 13 -14.80 9.91 4.88
N PHE A 14 -13.70 10.19 4.18
CA PHE A 14 -13.73 10.97 2.96
C PHE A 14 -14.48 10.20 1.86
N PHE A 15 -14.18 8.91 1.67
CA PHE A 15 -14.90 8.08 0.71
C PHE A 15 -16.37 7.95 1.09
N TYR A 16 -16.66 7.70 2.37
CA TYR A 16 -18.03 7.56 2.86
C TYR A 16 -18.87 8.81 2.58
N PHE A 17 -18.35 10.00 2.88
CA PHE A 17 -19.09 11.25 2.68
C PHE A 17 -19.28 11.65 1.22
N ASN A 18 -18.39 11.21 0.33
CA ASN A 18 -18.41 11.59 -1.09
C ASN A 18 -19.00 10.50 -2.00
N GLY A 19 -19.53 9.41 -1.43
CA GLY A 19 -20.17 8.34 -2.19
C GLY A 19 -19.18 7.51 -3.02
N PHE A 20 -17.92 7.45 -2.59
CA PHE A 20 -16.89 6.62 -3.20
C PHE A 20 -16.90 5.22 -2.56
N TYR A 21 -16.34 4.25 -3.27
CA TYR A 21 -16.24 2.87 -2.81
C TYR A 21 -14.84 2.31 -3.09
N PRO A 22 -14.28 1.51 -2.17
CA PRO A 22 -14.79 1.14 -0.83
C PRO A 22 -14.59 2.28 0.17
N TYR A 23 -15.37 2.27 1.26
CA TYR A 23 -15.17 3.19 2.39
C TYR A 23 -14.86 2.48 3.71
N ALA A 24 -14.93 1.14 3.76
CA ALA A 24 -14.61 0.38 4.97
C ALA A 24 -14.34 -1.09 4.66
N GLN A 25 -13.53 -1.71 5.52
CA GLN A 25 -13.36 -3.17 5.66
C GLN A 25 -12.88 -3.44 7.08
N ASP A 26 -13.47 -4.40 7.78
CA ASP A 26 -13.00 -4.84 9.09
C ASP A 26 -12.09 -6.07 8.97
N LEU A 27 -11.35 -6.37 10.04
CA LEU A 27 -10.44 -7.50 10.09
C LEU A 27 -11.16 -8.86 9.88
N PRO A 28 -12.33 -9.15 10.49
CA PRO A 28 -13.05 -10.38 10.23
C PRO A 28 -13.45 -10.59 8.77
N ALA A 29 -13.93 -9.55 8.07
CA ALA A 29 -14.27 -9.62 6.66
C ALA A 29 -13.04 -9.93 5.80
N LEU A 30 -11.93 -9.22 6.02
CA LEU A 30 -10.66 -9.46 5.33
C LEU A 30 -10.20 -10.91 5.48
N VAL A 31 -10.04 -11.37 6.73
CA VAL A 31 -9.48 -12.70 7.01
C VAL A 31 -10.44 -13.79 6.53
N THR A 32 -11.75 -13.65 6.76
CA THR A 32 -12.72 -14.67 6.34
C THR A 32 -12.73 -14.84 4.83
N GLU A 33 -12.75 -13.74 4.07
CA GLU A 33 -12.77 -13.82 2.61
C GLU A 33 -11.44 -14.33 2.06
N GLY A 34 -10.32 -13.80 2.54
CA GLY A 34 -9.01 -14.23 2.06
C GLY A 34 -8.69 -15.68 2.41
N ARG A 35 -9.10 -16.20 3.59
CA ARG A 35 -8.95 -17.63 3.94
C ARG A 35 -9.76 -18.53 3.02
N ARG A 36 -10.95 -18.13 2.57
CA ARG A 36 -11.72 -18.89 1.56
C ARG A 36 -10.96 -18.99 0.24
N GLN A 37 -10.15 -17.99 -0.10
CA GLN A 37 -9.26 -18.00 -1.25
C GLN A 37 -7.87 -18.58 -0.93
N GLY A 38 -7.66 -19.20 0.23
CA GLY A 38 -6.43 -19.91 0.58
C GLY A 38 -5.21 -19.00 0.83
N ILE A 39 -5.43 -17.73 1.18
CA ILE A 39 -4.37 -16.85 1.66
C ILE A 39 -4.08 -17.16 3.13
N ASP A 40 -2.81 -17.07 3.52
CA ASP A 40 -2.36 -17.46 4.86
C ASP A 40 -2.05 -16.28 5.77
N ARG A 41 -1.59 -15.16 5.20
CA ARG A 41 -1.22 -13.95 5.95
C ARG A 41 -1.52 -12.68 5.14
N TRP A 42 -1.69 -11.57 5.83
CA TRP A 42 -1.96 -10.25 5.24
C TRP A 42 -1.09 -9.17 5.84
N VAL A 43 -0.41 -8.37 5.02
CA VAL A 43 0.03 -7.04 5.44
C VAL A 43 -1.20 -6.13 5.46
N VAL A 44 -1.46 -5.48 6.60
CA VAL A 44 -2.63 -4.61 6.79
C VAL A 44 -2.20 -3.25 7.28
N PHE A 45 -2.88 -2.20 6.82
CA PHE A 45 -2.71 -0.83 7.29
C PHE A 45 -4.06 -0.11 7.28
N PRO A 46 -4.18 1.05 7.95
CA PRO A 46 -5.44 1.78 7.96
C PRO A 46 -5.90 2.24 6.56
N MET A 47 -7.19 2.55 6.46
CA MET A 47 -7.77 3.33 5.37
C MET A 47 -7.08 4.70 5.21
N VAL A 48 -7.25 5.32 4.04
CA VAL A 48 -6.36 6.39 3.55
C VAL A 48 -6.60 7.72 4.25
N ALA A 49 -7.83 8.25 4.24
CA ALA A 49 -8.13 9.52 4.85
C ALA A 49 -8.21 9.41 6.37
N HIS A 50 -7.69 10.43 7.07
CA HIS A 50 -7.56 10.40 8.53
C HIS A 50 -8.26 11.58 9.20
N THR A 51 -8.61 11.39 10.46
CA THR A 51 -9.45 12.25 11.29
C THR A 51 -8.73 13.50 11.85
N TRP A 52 -7.51 13.78 11.39
CA TRP A 52 -6.88 15.09 11.57
C TRP A 52 -7.49 16.15 10.66
N PHE A 53 -8.03 15.75 9.51
CA PHE A 53 -8.75 16.68 8.63
C PHE A 53 -10.16 16.96 9.15
N ASP A 54 -10.64 18.18 8.89
CA ASP A 54 -11.98 18.63 9.23
C ASP A 54 -13.05 17.79 8.53
N LEU A 55 -13.92 17.14 9.31
CA LEU A 55 -14.99 16.30 8.78
C LEU A 55 -16.02 17.11 7.98
N GLY A 56 -16.22 18.38 8.34
CA GLY A 56 -17.10 19.30 7.60
C GLY A 56 -16.58 19.57 6.20
N ALA A 57 -15.27 19.78 6.06
CA ALA A 57 -14.55 19.94 4.80
C ALA A 57 -14.58 18.66 3.97
N MET A 58 -14.33 17.50 4.59
CA MET A 58 -14.41 16.21 3.89
C MET A 58 -15.77 16.00 3.22
N ARG A 59 -16.87 16.37 3.89
CA ARG A 59 -18.24 16.31 3.32
C ARG A 59 -18.46 17.19 2.10
N ARG A 60 -17.61 18.20 1.90
CA ARG A 60 -17.62 19.07 0.72
C ARG A 60 -16.58 18.66 -0.33
N GLY A 61 -15.92 17.51 -0.15
CA GLY A 61 -14.85 17.04 -1.03
C GLY A 61 -13.52 17.76 -0.80
N GLU A 62 -13.29 18.35 0.36
CA GLU A 62 -12.08 19.12 0.69
C GLU A 62 -11.27 18.45 1.82
N LEU A 63 -9.95 18.50 1.75
CA LEU A 63 -9.06 18.10 2.84
C LEU A 63 -8.44 19.35 3.47
N LYS A 64 -8.92 19.71 4.66
CA LYS A 64 -8.48 20.91 5.41
C LYS A 64 -8.15 20.53 6.84
N PRO A 65 -7.16 21.16 7.49
CA PRO A 65 -6.91 20.96 8.92
C PRO A 65 -8.15 21.31 9.75
N GLY A 66 -8.29 20.69 10.93
CA GLY A 66 -9.32 21.03 11.91
C GLY A 66 -10.20 19.85 12.34
N GLY A 67 -9.77 18.62 12.11
CA GLY A 67 -10.45 17.42 12.57
C GLY A 67 -10.36 17.22 14.08
N PRO A 68 -11.05 16.19 14.61
CA PRO A 68 -11.00 15.84 16.02
C PRO A 68 -9.61 15.44 16.52
N GLU A 69 -8.77 14.88 15.64
CA GLU A 69 -7.42 14.43 16.02
C GLU A 69 -6.36 15.52 15.81
N LYS A 70 -5.40 15.58 16.74
CA LYS A 70 -4.31 16.58 16.72
C LYS A 70 -3.06 16.10 15.98
N ILE A 71 -2.86 14.79 15.94
CA ILE A 71 -1.70 14.14 15.32
C ILE A 71 -2.24 13.27 14.18
N PRO A 72 -1.81 13.48 12.92
CA PRO A 72 -2.22 12.62 11.81
C PRO A 72 -2.00 11.15 12.12
N TYR A 73 -2.97 10.30 11.78
CA TYR A 73 -2.91 8.85 11.91
C TYR A 73 -2.70 8.25 13.31
N ALA A 74 -2.60 9.05 14.37
CA ALA A 74 -2.44 8.54 15.73
C ALA A 74 -3.62 7.64 16.12
N PHE A 75 -4.84 8.13 15.91
CA PHE A 75 -6.07 7.38 16.17
C PHE A 75 -6.21 6.16 15.26
N GLU A 76 -6.01 6.33 13.95
CA GLU A 76 -6.20 5.26 12.97
C GLU A 76 -5.24 4.08 13.21
N ASN A 77 -3.97 4.37 13.49
CA ASN A 77 -2.99 3.33 13.82
C ASN A 77 -3.32 2.64 15.14
N GLU A 78 -3.60 3.38 16.22
CA GLU A 78 -3.95 2.77 17.51
C GLU A 78 -5.21 1.91 17.39
N ARG A 79 -6.25 2.44 16.73
CA ARG A 79 -7.51 1.73 16.54
C ARG A 79 -7.33 0.44 15.76
N MET A 80 -6.52 0.43 14.71
CA MET A 80 -6.19 -0.77 13.95
C MET A 80 -5.42 -1.78 14.81
N LEU A 81 -4.39 -1.34 15.53
CA LEU A 81 -3.56 -2.22 16.35
C LEU A 81 -4.39 -2.86 17.47
N ARG A 82 -5.29 -2.11 18.13
CA ARG A 82 -6.24 -2.66 19.11
C ARG A 82 -7.21 -3.66 18.48
N GLU A 83 -7.67 -3.45 17.25
CA GLU A 83 -8.50 -4.42 16.54
C GLU A 83 -7.79 -5.76 16.40
N ILE A 84 -6.52 -5.70 15.99
CA ILE A 84 -5.68 -6.86 15.69
C ILE A 84 -5.27 -7.59 16.96
N TYR A 85 -4.80 -6.87 17.98
CA TYR A 85 -4.16 -7.47 19.15
C TYR A 85 -5.11 -7.68 20.33
N ASP A 86 -6.07 -6.78 20.55
CA ASP A 86 -6.93 -6.82 21.73
C ASP A 86 -8.32 -7.40 21.43
N GLN A 87 -8.92 -7.01 20.30
CA GLN A 87 -10.31 -7.35 19.99
C GLN A 87 -10.45 -8.69 19.28
N PHE A 88 -9.56 -8.98 18.32
CA PHE A 88 -9.58 -10.20 17.51
C PHE A 88 -8.21 -10.89 17.46
N PRO A 89 -7.57 -11.22 18.59
CA PRO A 89 -6.21 -11.81 18.58
C PRO A 89 -6.12 -13.14 17.82
N ASP A 90 -7.20 -13.90 17.73
CA ASP A 90 -7.29 -15.17 16.99
C ASP A 90 -7.24 -14.99 15.46
N LEU A 91 -7.72 -13.84 14.97
CA LEU A 91 -7.63 -13.42 13.57
C LEU A 91 -6.37 -12.57 13.32
N GLY A 92 -6.01 -11.71 14.27
CA GLY A 92 -4.89 -10.79 14.20
C GLY A 92 -3.54 -11.49 14.09
N ARG A 93 -3.38 -12.71 14.61
CA ARG A 93 -2.17 -13.52 14.38
C ARG A 93 -1.89 -13.84 12.90
N PHE A 94 -2.88 -13.66 12.02
CA PHE A 94 -2.69 -13.83 10.59
C PHE A 94 -2.26 -12.54 9.88
N THR A 95 -2.11 -11.42 10.59
CA THR A 95 -1.75 -10.15 9.98
C THR A 95 -0.34 -9.70 10.33
N LEU A 96 0.20 -8.85 9.47
CA LEU A 96 1.47 -8.15 9.61
C LEU A 96 1.14 -6.65 9.55
N PRO A 97 0.82 -5.99 10.69
CA PRO A 97 0.36 -4.61 10.68
C PRO A 97 1.47 -3.67 10.22
N PHE A 98 1.14 -2.70 9.38
CA PHE A 98 1.97 -1.55 9.05
C PHE A 98 1.29 -0.29 9.60
N ALA A 99 2.07 0.62 10.17
CA ALA A 99 1.54 1.90 10.61
C ALA A 99 1.57 2.90 9.45
N ILE A 100 0.48 3.63 9.21
CA ILE A 100 0.41 4.68 8.20
C ILE A 100 0.84 6.03 8.77
N LEU A 101 1.44 6.89 7.96
CA LEU A 101 1.90 8.21 8.39
C LEU A 101 1.75 9.27 7.29
N ASP A 102 1.78 10.52 7.73
CA ASP A 102 1.87 11.71 6.88
C ASP A 102 3.29 12.29 6.95
N PRO A 103 4.05 12.36 5.85
CA PRO A 103 5.44 12.80 5.89
C PRO A 103 5.62 14.32 6.14
N MET A 104 4.55 15.13 6.05
CA MET A 104 4.62 16.60 6.16
C MET A 104 4.08 17.14 7.47
N ARG A 105 2.98 16.59 7.99
CA ARG A 105 2.16 17.22 9.03
C ARG A 105 2.49 16.64 10.39
N GLU A 106 2.95 17.46 11.33
CA GLU A 106 3.31 17.02 12.70
C GLU A 106 4.25 15.79 12.76
N PRO A 107 5.36 15.75 11.98
CA PRO A 107 6.16 14.54 11.80
C PRO A 107 6.78 14.02 13.12
N GLU A 108 7.28 14.91 13.97
CA GLU A 108 7.86 14.55 15.28
C GLU A 108 6.82 13.95 16.23
N ALA A 109 5.61 14.51 16.28
CA ALA A 109 4.54 14.01 17.14
C ALA A 109 4.04 12.65 16.66
N GLN A 110 3.92 12.46 15.34
CA GLN A 110 3.64 11.14 14.75
C GLN A 110 4.74 10.14 15.10
N ALA A 111 6.02 10.45 14.88
CA ALA A 111 7.13 9.54 15.17
C ALA A 111 7.19 9.14 16.65
N ALA A 112 6.96 10.09 17.58
CA ALA A 112 6.86 9.80 19.00
C ALA A 112 5.69 8.86 19.34
N THR A 113 4.54 9.08 18.71
CA THR A 113 3.36 8.22 18.85
C THR A 113 3.62 6.81 18.32
N LEU A 114 4.24 6.69 17.14
CA LEU A 114 4.60 5.40 16.54
C LEU A 114 5.59 4.62 17.40
N ARG A 115 6.59 5.28 18.00
CA ARG A 115 7.49 4.64 18.98
C ARG A 115 6.74 4.14 20.20
N ALA A 116 5.75 4.89 20.69
CA ALA A 116 4.94 4.45 21.82
C ALA A 116 4.11 3.22 21.46
N LEU A 117 3.38 3.29 20.33
CA LEU A 117 2.59 2.17 19.83
C LEU A 117 3.44 0.93 19.57
N HIS A 118 4.64 1.06 19.00
CA HIS A 118 5.50 -0.10 18.71
C HIS A 118 5.98 -0.84 19.97
N ARG A 119 6.04 -0.16 21.13
CA ARG A 119 6.37 -0.83 22.41
C ARG A 119 5.23 -1.70 22.90
N ASP A 120 3.99 -1.30 22.65
CA ASP A 120 2.80 -1.97 23.14
C ASP A 120 2.27 -3.00 22.12
N TYR A 121 2.39 -2.69 20.83
CA TYR A 121 1.89 -3.44 19.70
C TYR A 121 2.94 -3.51 18.58
N PRO A 122 3.48 -4.69 18.25
CA PRO A 122 4.44 -4.79 17.17
C PRO A 122 3.78 -4.44 15.83
N PHE A 123 4.48 -3.70 14.97
CA PHE A 123 4.13 -3.50 13.57
C PHE A 123 5.40 -3.62 12.72
N TYR A 124 5.25 -4.01 11.46
CA TYR A 124 6.32 -4.57 10.65
C TYR A 124 6.70 -3.72 9.44
N GLY A 125 6.09 -2.55 9.30
CA GLY A 125 6.42 -1.58 8.27
C GLY A 125 5.66 -0.27 8.44
N LEU A 126 5.98 0.67 7.57
CA LEU A 126 5.37 1.99 7.50
C LEU A 126 4.64 2.14 6.16
N LYS A 127 3.50 2.82 6.15
CA LYS A 127 2.69 3.09 4.95
C LYS A 127 2.62 4.59 4.71
N ILE A 128 2.70 5.00 3.45
CA ILE A 128 2.36 6.37 3.02
C ILE A 128 1.38 6.30 1.84
N GLN A 129 0.32 7.10 1.93
CA GLN A 129 -0.58 7.39 0.82
C GLN A 129 -0.63 8.91 0.65
N ALA A 130 0.19 9.40 -0.27
CA ALA A 130 0.49 10.82 -0.43
C ALA A 130 -0.44 11.52 -1.44
N THR A 131 -0.81 10.87 -2.55
CA THR A 131 -1.70 11.47 -3.57
C THR A 131 -3.06 11.88 -3.00
N MET A 132 -3.70 11.03 -2.18
CA MET A 132 -5.03 11.32 -1.63
C MET A 132 -4.95 12.32 -0.48
N THR A 133 -3.94 12.21 0.39
CA THR A 133 -3.77 13.14 1.53
C THR A 133 -3.09 14.46 1.15
N GLN A 134 -2.66 14.58 -0.10
CA GLN A 134 -1.91 15.73 -0.62
C GLN A 134 -0.68 16.03 0.24
N ALA A 135 0.09 14.99 0.57
CA ALA A 135 1.31 15.08 1.36
C ALA A 135 2.53 14.74 0.48
N ASP A 136 3.43 15.70 0.26
CA ASP A 136 4.67 15.54 -0.49
C ASP A 136 5.63 14.55 0.18
N CYS A 137 5.86 13.40 -0.45
CA CYS A 137 6.83 12.40 0.00
C CYS A 137 8.26 12.93 0.05
N GLY A 138 8.60 13.98 -0.72
CA GLY A 138 9.88 14.68 -0.63
C GLY A 138 10.18 15.22 0.76
N ALA A 139 9.15 15.43 1.58
CA ALA A 139 9.30 15.79 2.99
C ALA A 139 10.11 14.77 3.80
N LEU A 140 10.16 13.49 3.40
CA LEU A 140 11.01 12.47 4.03
C LEU A 140 12.50 12.84 4.03
N LEU A 141 12.96 13.63 3.06
CA LEU A 141 14.35 14.10 3.00
C LEU A 141 14.58 15.42 3.76
N THR A 142 13.51 16.03 4.30
CA THR A 142 13.53 17.33 4.97
C THR A 142 12.79 17.27 6.30
N THR A 143 11.59 17.86 6.40
CA THR A 143 10.85 18.00 7.67
C THR A 143 10.38 16.67 8.25
N GLY A 144 10.17 15.65 7.42
CA GLY A 144 9.74 14.30 7.79
C GLY A 144 10.90 13.32 7.98
N ARG A 145 12.15 13.80 8.07
CA ARG A 145 13.35 12.95 8.17
C ARG A 145 13.32 12.00 9.35
N CYS A 146 12.67 12.37 10.45
CA CYS A 146 12.48 11.54 11.64
C CYS A 146 11.81 10.18 11.33
N PHE A 147 11.04 10.06 10.23
CA PHE A 147 10.45 8.78 9.82
C PHE A 147 11.45 7.83 9.17
N LEU A 148 12.45 8.35 8.46
CA LEU A 148 13.55 7.53 7.95
C LEU A 148 14.42 7.03 9.10
N GLU A 149 14.68 7.88 10.09
CA GLU A 149 15.39 7.51 11.32
C GLU A 149 14.61 6.47 12.13
N LEU A 150 13.30 6.62 12.26
CA LEU A 150 12.42 5.63 12.89
C LEU A 150 12.46 4.28 12.14
N ALA A 151 12.44 4.31 10.81
CA ALA A 151 12.53 3.11 9.98
C ALA A 151 13.86 2.39 10.16
N GLU A 152 14.98 3.12 10.27
CA GLU A 152 16.29 2.53 10.59
C GLU A 152 16.32 1.97 12.02
N GLU A 153 15.88 2.76 13.00
CA GLU A 153 15.83 2.40 14.43
C GLU A 153 15.09 1.08 14.65
N LEU A 154 13.91 0.95 14.06
CA LEU A 154 13.04 -0.20 14.20
C LEU A 154 13.26 -1.28 13.14
N ASN A 155 14.14 -1.03 12.16
CA ASN A 155 14.36 -1.88 10.99
C ASN A 155 13.06 -2.16 10.21
N LEU A 156 12.30 -1.13 9.87
CA LEU A 156 11.02 -1.19 9.17
C LEU A 156 11.16 -0.74 7.71
N PRO A 157 10.54 -1.45 6.74
CA PRO A 157 10.40 -0.95 5.37
C PRO A 157 9.25 0.05 5.26
N PHE A 158 9.29 0.88 4.22
CA PHE A 158 8.15 1.65 3.75
C PHE A 158 7.41 0.92 2.63
N LEU A 159 6.09 1.00 2.64
CA LEU A 159 5.23 0.79 1.47
C LEU A 159 4.62 2.14 1.10
N ILE A 160 4.88 2.63 -0.11
CA ILE A 160 4.46 3.97 -0.52
C ILE A 160 3.58 3.88 -1.77
N HIS A 161 2.40 4.49 -1.72
CA HIS A 161 1.56 4.68 -2.89
C HIS A 161 2.34 5.43 -3.97
N SER A 162 2.46 4.85 -5.16
CA SER A 162 3.18 5.49 -6.26
C SER A 162 2.23 5.97 -7.36
N SER A 163 2.64 7.07 -7.98
CA SER A 163 1.95 7.71 -9.11
C SER A 163 2.91 7.89 -10.27
N VAL A 164 2.36 7.92 -11.49
CA VAL A 164 3.10 8.25 -12.72
C VAL A 164 2.45 9.41 -13.46
N ILE A 165 1.49 10.06 -12.81
CA ILE A 165 0.84 11.25 -13.34
C ILE A 165 1.89 12.37 -13.31
N ALA A 166 2.21 12.93 -14.48
CA ALA A 166 3.33 13.86 -14.66
C ALA A 166 3.27 15.11 -13.77
N ASN A 167 2.08 15.48 -13.30
CA ASN A 167 1.83 16.62 -12.45
C ASN A 167 1.35 16.24 -11.04
N ASP A 168 1.56 15.00 -10.59
CA ASP A 168 1.40 14.62 -9.19
C ASP A 168 2.63 15.09 -8.40
N PRO A 169 2.52 16.13 -7.55
CA PRO A 169 3.65 16.61 -6.77
C PRO A 169 3.90 15.79 -5.51
N TRP A 170 3.03 14.83 -5.18
CA TRP A 170 3.00 14.19 -3.87
C TRP A 170 3.76 12.87 -3.83
N SER A 171 3.55 11.99 -4.82
CA SER A 171 4.13 10.64 -4.82
C SER A 171 4.45 10.08 -6.20
N GLU A 172 4.95 10.95 -7.08
CA GLU A 172 5.53 10.54 -8.35
C GLU A 172 6.66 9.50 -8.13
N ALA A 173 6.63 8.39 -8.86
CA ALA A 173 7.52 7.24 -8.63
C ALA A 173 9.01 7.59 -8.77
N GLY A 174 9.37 8.49 -9.70
CA GLY A 174 10.72 9.03 -9.82
C GLY A 174 11.19 9.80 -8.57
N LEU A 175 10.31 10.55 -7.90
CA LEU A 175 10.60 11.15 -6.59
C LEU A 175 10.88 10.07 -5.54
N LEU A 176 10.05 9.04 -5.45
CA LEU A 176 10.22 7.95 -4.48
C LEU A 176 11.55 7.21 -4.70
N LEU A 177 11.93 6.97 -5.95
CA LEU A 177 13.23 6.37 -6.29
C LEU A 177 14.41 7.24 -5.87
N ARG A 178 14.34 8.56 -6.05
CA ARG A 178 15.38 9.50 -5.56
C ARG A 178 15.51 9.49 -4.04
N ILE A 179 14.40 9.31 -3.32
CA ILE A 179 14.42 9.16 -1.85
C ILE A 179 15.15 7.87 -1.49
N ALA A 180 14.79 6.74 -2.10
CA ALA A 180 15.40 5.44 -1.85
C ALA A 180 16.91 5.42 -2.14
N GLU A 181 17.35 6.07 -3.22
CA GLU A 181 18.76 6.24 -3.58
C GLU A 181 19.57 6.99 -2.53
N GLN A 182 18.98 8.04 -1.94
CA GLN A 182 19.62 8.87 -0.92
C GLN A 182 19.60 8.23 0.46
N THR A 183 18.85 7.14 0.63
CA THR A 183 18.63 6.48 1.93
C THR A 183 18.82 4.95 1.80
N PRO A 184 20.02 4.50 1.39
CA PRO A 184 20.27 3.10 1.02
C PRO A 184 20.10 2.09 2.18
N THR A 185 20.08 2.58 3.42
CA THR A 185 19.87 1.84 4.66
C THR A 185 18.40 1.52 4.95
N VAL A 186 17.47 2.25 4.33
CA VAL A 186 16.02 2.05 4.47
C VAL A 186 15.47 1.31 3.26
N ARG A 187 14.49 0.43 3.47
CA ARG A 187 13.88 -0.38 2.41
C ARG A 187 12.54 0.20 1.98
N PHE A 188 12.25 0.15 0.69
CA PHE A 188 11.05 0.76 0.09
C PHE A 188 10.34 -0.20 -0.85
N CYS A 189 9.01 -0.28 -0.73
CA CYS A 189 8.11 -0.90 -1.69
C CYS A 189 7.27 0.20 -2.35
N LEU A 190 7.41 0.35 -3.68
CA LEU A 190 6.59 1.26 -4.47
C LEU A 190 5.34 0.50 -4.91
N ALA A 191 4.17 0.92 -4.45
CA ALA A 191 2.93 0.20 -4.72
C ALA A 191 2.49 0.31 -6.18
N HIS A 192 1.61 -0.59 -6.60
CA HIS A 192 0.82 -0.47 -7.82
C HIS A 192 1.63 -0.59 -9.12
N SER A 193 2.69 -1.41 -9.11
CA SER A 193 3.63 -1.70 -10.20
C SER A 193 4.25 -0.46 -10.84
N CYS A 194 4.43 0.62 -10.06
CA CYS A 194 4.76 1.93 -10.61
C CYS A 194 3.86 2.28 -11.81
N ARG A 195 2.59 1.87 -11.75
CA ARG A 195 1.57 1.99 -12.79
C ARG A 195 2.03 1.50 -14.18
N PHE A 196 2.84 0.44 -14.17
CA PHE A 196 3.48 -0.20 -15.31
C PHE A 196 4.49 0.68 -16.07
N ASP A 197 5.02 1.74 -15.46
CA ASP A 197 6.08 2.54 -16.08
C ASP A 197 7.40 1.75 -16.13
N ARG A 198 7.79 1.31 -17.33
CA ARG A 198 8.93 0.41 -17.54
C ARG A 198 10.23 1.01 -17.02
N PRO A 199 10.61 2.27 -17.35
CA PRO A 199 11.80 2.90 -16.78
C PRO A 199 11.84 2.88 -15.24
N TYR A 200 10.70 3.09 -14.56
CA TYR A 200 10.66 3.04 -13.10
C TYR A 200 10.76 1.62 -12.56
N LEU A 201 10.11 0.64 -13.20
CA LEU A 201 10.26 -0.77 -12.84
C LEU A 201 11.70 -1.26 -13.00
N ASP A 202 12.36 -0.91 -14.10
CA ASP A 202 13.79 -1.21 -14.32
C ASP A 202 14.65 -0.57 -13.23
N ARG A 203 14.36 0.69 -12.85
CA ARG A 203 15.12 1.36 -11.78
C ARG A 203 14.88 0.74 -10.40
N VAL A 204 13.66 0.29 -10.09
CA VAL A 204 13.40 -0.52 -8.87
C VAL A 204 14.23 -1.80 -8.90
N ALA A 205 14.37 -2.44 -10.05
CA ALA A 205 15.15 -3.67 -10.17
C ALA A 205 16.66 -3.48 -9.90
N GLU A 206 17.20 -2.31 -10.27
CA GLU A 206 18.62 -1.97 -10.08
C GLU A 206 19.00 -1.64 -8.63
N LEU A 207 18.09 -1.02 -7.87
CA LEU A 207 18.39 -0.55 -6.52
C LEU A 207 18.30 -1.69 -5.50
N PRO A 208 19.26 -1.85 -4.57
CA PRO A 208 19.28 -3.00 -3.65
C PRO A 208 18.20 -2.93 -2.56
N ASN A 209 17.71 -1.73 -2.25
CA ASN A 209 16.78 -1.46 -1.16
C ASN A 209 15.33 -1.19 -1.61
N THR A 210 14.98 -1.53 -2.86
CA THR A 210 13.64 -1.29 -3.40
C THR A 210 12.96 -2.56 -3.93
N TRP A 211 11.63 -2.54 -3.83
CA TRP A 211 10.67 -3.52 -4.31
C TRP A 211 9.45 -2.79 -4.89
N PHE A 212 8.56 -3.53 -5.54
CA PHE A 212 7.24 -3.00 -5.92
C PHE A 212 6.16 -4.07 -5.74
N ASP A 213 4.95 -3.66 -5.40
CA ASP A 213 3.78 -4.55 -5.37
C ASP A 213 2.91 -4.38 -6.61
N CYS A 214 2.09 -5.37 -6.97
CA CYS A 214 1.16 -5.26 -8.10
C CYS A 214 -0.27 -4.82 -7.74
N SER A 215 -0.55 -4.55 -6.48
CA SER A 215 -1.90 -4.32 -5.97
C SER A 215 -2.52 -3.06 -6.58
N ALA A 216 -3.83 -2.91 -6.78
CA ALA A 216 -4.73 -3.93 -7.29
C ALA A 216 -4.48 -4.18 -8.79
N HIS A 217 -4.02 -5.38 -9.10
CA HIS A 217 -3.42 -5.69 -10.39
C HIS A 217 -4.44 -5.63 -11.53
N ARG A 218 -5.63 -6.21 -11.33
CA ARG A 218 -6.64 -6.32 -12.40
C ARG A 218 -7.22 -4.98 -12.78
N ILE A 219 -7.52 -4.10 -11.82
CA ILE A 219 -8.06 -2.78 -12.14
C ILE A 219 -7.01 -1.87 -12.79
N HIS A 220 -5.72 -2.06 -12.49
CA HIS A 220 -4.67 -1.33 -13.21
C HIS A 220 -4.49 -1.88 -14.62
N CYS A 221 -4.57 -3.20 -14.82
CA CYS A 221 -4.62 -3.77 -16.17
C CYS A 221 -5.83 -3.23 -16.97
N GLN A 222 -7.01 -3.17 -16.36
CA GLN A 222 -8.20 -2.56 -16.98
C GLN A 222 -7.92 -1.09 -17.34
N GLY A 223 -7.33 -0.31 -16.43
CA GLY A 223 -6.95 1.08 -16.68
C GLY A 223 -5.97 1.21 -17.85
N ALA A 224 -4.99 0.32 -17.96
CA ALA A 224 -4.05 0.28 -19.06
C ALA A 224 -4.71 -0.08 -20.40
N ALA A 225 -5.58 -1.09 -20.43
CA ALA A 225 -6.32 -1.48 -21.61
C ALA A 225 -7.25 -0.36 -22.12
N LEU A 226 -7.81 0.44 -21.20
CA LEU A 226 -8.66 1.59 -21.51
C LEU A 226 -7.87 2.89 -21.79
N GLY A 227 -6.55 2.89 -21.61
CA GLY A 227 -5.72 4.08 -21.78
C GLY A 227 -5.99 5.19 -20.75
N LEU A 228 -6.38 4.83 -19.52
CA LEU A 228 -6.68 5.79 -18.46
C LEU A 228 -5.41 6.52 -17.98
N PRO A 229 -5.51 7.79 -17.58
CA PRO A 229 -4.34 8.65 -17.32
C PRO A 229 -3.58 8.31 -16.03
N PHE A 230 -4.14 7.49 -15.14
CA PHE A 230 -3.45 7.05 -13.92
C PHE A 230 -2.44 5.92 -14.17
N VAL A 231 -2.37 5.37 -15.39
CA VAL A 231 -1.34 4.41 -15.80
C VAL A 231 -0.28 5.05 -16.68
N ALA A 232 0.89 4.39 -16.80
CA ALA A 232 1.96 4.86 -17.66
C ALA A 232 1.47 5.03 -19.11
N ALA A 233 1.93 6.10 -19.76
CA ALA A 233 1.67 6.34 -21.18
C ALA A 233 2.22 5.17 -22.01
N GLU A 234 1.55 4.82 -23.11
CA GLU A 234 1.83 3.63 -23.92
C GLU A 234 3.32 3.45 -24.27
N LYS A 235 4.00 4.54 -24.67
CA LYS A 235 5.43 4.53 -25.04
C LYS A 235 6.39 4.22 -23.88
N ARG A 236 5.96 4.42 -22.64
CA ARG A 236 6.74 4.15 -21.42
C ARG A 236 6.27 2.88 -20.71
N ARG A 237 5.14 2.33 -21.14
CA ARG A 237 4.47 1.24 -20.44
C ARG A 237 5.21 -0.08 -20.66
N PHE A 238 5.26 -0.92 -19.65
CA PHE A 238 5.72 -2.30 -19.78
C PHE A 238 4.96 -3.02 -20.90
N ALA A 239 5.67 -3.67 -21.81
CA ALA A 239 5.07 -4.32 -22.97
C ALA A 239 4.37 -5.63 -22.55
N ALA A 240 3.04 -5.63 -22.56
CA ALA A 240 2.20 -6.79 -22.25
C ALA A 240 0.79 -6.63 -22.84
N ASP A 241 0.02 -7.72 -22.91
CA ASP A 241 -1.41 -7.66 -23.25
C ASP A 241 -2.26 -7.41 -22.00
N TYR A 242 -2.59 -6.14 -21.75
CA TYR A 242 -3.36 -5.72 -20.58
C TYR A 242 -4.82 -6.21 -20.54
N ARG A 243 -5.30 -6.87 -21.61
CA ARG A 243 -6.62 -7.54 -21.61
C ARG A 243 -6.56 -8.92 -20.94
N ASP A 244 -5.37 -9.45 -20.71
CA ASP A 244 -5.12 -10.68 -19.97
C ASP A 244 -4.26 -10.38 -18.73
N PRO A 245 -4.87 -9.98 -17.59
CA PRO A 245 -4.15 -9.68 -16.36
C PRO A 245 -3.26 -10.83 -15.89
N THR A 246 -3.63 -12.08 -16.15
CA THR A 246 -2.82 -13.25 -15.77
C THR A 246 -1.50 -13.27 -16.54
N SER A 247 -1.56 -13.07 -17.86
CA SER A 247 -0.36 -12.96 -18.70
C SER A 247 0.52 -11.77 -18.29
N VAL A 248 -0.08 -10.62 -17.95
CA VAL A 248 0.68 -9.46 -17.44
C VAL A 248 1.39 -9.78 -16.13
N LEU A 249 0.71 -10.40 -15.16
CA LEU A 249 1.33 -10.77 -13.88
C LEU A 249 2.48 -11.75 -14.09
N HIS A 250 2.29 -12.72 -14.99
CA HIS A 250 3.33 -13.68 -15.33
C HIS A 250 4.56 -12.99 -15.93
N ALA A 251 4.38 -12.12 -16.92
CA ALA A 251 5.47 -11.39 -17.55
C ALA A 251 6.23 -10.47 -16.57
N LEU A 252 5.52 -9.81 -15.65
CA LEU A 252 6.14 -9.02 -14.58
C LEU A 252 6.94 -9.90 -13.62
N ALA A 253 6.40 -11.04 -13.19
CA ALA A 253 7.08 -11.98 -12.30
C ALA A 253 8.31 -12.63 -12.96
N GLU A 254 8.27 -12.90 -14.27
CA GLU A 254 9.43 -13.39 -15.01
C GLU A 254 10.50 -12.31 -15.20
N THR A 255 10.09 -11.06 -15.46
CA THR A 255 11.03 -9.96 -15.68
C THR A 255 11.68 -9.48 -14.38
N TYR A 256 10.92 -9.46 -13.28
CA TYR A 256 11.34 -8.90 -11.99
C TYR A 256 11.14 -9.89 -10.82
N PRO A 257 11.70 -11.11 -10.90
CA PRO A 257 11.35 -12.21 -10.00
C PRO A 257 11.72 -11.95 -8.54
N ASP A 258 12.73 -11.13 -8.27
CA ASP A 258 13.25 -10.85 -6.92
C ASP A 258 12.77 -9.51 -6.35
N LYS A 259 11.88 -8.83 -7.08
CA LYS A 259 11.48 -7.43 -6.83
C LYS A 259 9.97 -7.22 -6.76
N LEU A 260 9.21 -8.03 -7.50
CA LEU A 260 7.75 -8.00 -7.47
C LEU A 260 7.21 -8.66 -6.20
N LEU A 261 6.24 -8.02 -5.58
CA LEU A 261 5.41 -8.51 -4.49
C LEU A 261 3.97 -8.63 -4.96
N TRP A 262 3.27 -9.70 -4.58
CA TRP A 262 1.85 -9.82 -4.84
C TRP A 262 1.03 -9.26 -3.68
N GLY A 263 0.04 -8.44 -4.01
CA GLY A 263 -0.98 -7.97 -3.07
C GLY A 263 -2.28 -7.69 -3.82
N SER A 264 -3.42 -7.81 -3.13
CA SER A 264 -4.73 -7.62 -3.74
C SER A 264 -5.21 -6.17 -3.72
N ASP A 265 -4.74 -5.37 -2.76
CA ASP A 265 -5.24 -4.04 -2.41
C ASP A 265 -6.60 -4.07 -1.69
N THR A 266 -7.06 -5.19 -1.15
CA THR A 266 -8.44 -5.24 -0.65
C THR A 266 -8.71 -4.26 0.49
N PRO A 267 -9.86 -3.56 0.50
CA PRO A 267 -11.02 -3.66 -0.41
C PRO A 267 -10.95 -2.82 -1.71
N PHE A 268 -9.82 -2.15 -1.99
CA PHE A 268 -9.59 -1.30 -3.16
C PHE A 268 -9.29 -2.07 -4.46
N GLU A 269 -9.36 -3.41 -4.45
CA GLU A 269 -9.43 -4.18 -5.70
C GLU A 269 -10.69 -3.85 -6.52
N THR A 270 -11.65 -3.17 -5.90
CA THR A 270 -12.66 -2.37 -6.57
C THR A 270 -12.50 -0.91 -6.19
N PHE A 271 -12.55 0.00 -7.17
CA PHE A 271 -12.55 1.44 -6.95
C PHE A 271 -13.67 2.10 -7.75
N ILE A 272 -14.58 2.76 -7.05
CA ILE A 272 -15.66 3.52 -7.66
C ILE A 272 -15.62 4.94 -7.12
N GLU A 273 -15.46 5.89 -8.03
CA GLU A 273 -15.49 7.32 -7.76
C GLU A 273 -16.56 7.94 -8.65
N ASN A 274 -17.48 8.69 -8.03
CA ASN A 274 -18.50 9.43 -8.75
C ASN A 274 -18.41 10.90 -8.35
N THR A 275 -17.76 11.70 -9.20
CA THR A 275 -17.73 13.16 -9.06
C THR A 275 -18.81 13.79 -9.93
N LYS A 276 -18.98 15.11 -9.81
CA LYS A 276 -19.89 15.86 -10.69
C LYS A 276 -19.46 15.84 -12.17
N THR A 277 -18.18 15.58 -12.43
CA THR A 277 -17.55 15.74 -13.76
C THR A 277 -16.96 14.45 -14.31
N SER A 278 -16.87 13.39 -13.51
CA SER A 278 -16.30 12.10 -13.89
C SER A 278 -16.95 10.97 -13.10
N SER A 279 -17.11 9.81 -13.72
CA SER A 279 -17.42 8.55 -13.05
C SER A 279 -16.38 7.54 -13.46
N ILE A 280 -15.65 7.00 -12.48
CA ILE A 280 -14.72 5.90 -12.65
C ILE A 280 -15.28 4.73 -11.87
N SER A 281 -15.37 3.57 -12.52
CA SER A 281 -15.83 2.33 -11.90
C SER A 281 -14.96 1.19 -12.39
N LEU A 282 -13.88 0.94 -11.66
CA LEU A 282 -13.00 -0.20 -11.86
C LEU A 282 -13.35 -1.25 -10.83
N ARG A 283 -13.57 -2.49 -11.25
CA ARG A 283 -14.08 -3.53 -10.35
C ARG A 283 -13.31 -4.81 -10.54
N SER A 284 -12.87 -5.37 -9.43
CA SER A 284 -12.46 -6.75 -9.31
C SER A 284 -12.88 -7.31 -7.95
N SER A 285 -12.78 -8.62 -7.80
CA SER A 285 -12.97 -9.31 -6.53
C SER A 285 -11.65 -9.89 -6.05
N TYR A 286 -11.53 -10.05 -4.73
CA TYR A 286 -10.41 -10.77 -4.10
C TYR A 286 -10.09 -12.11 -4.79
N LYS A 287 -11.13 -12.88 -5.13
CA LYS A 287 -10.98 -14.16 -5.85
C LYS A 287 -10.29 -13.98 -7.20
N GLU A 288 -10.68 -12.99 -7.99
CA GLU A 288 -10.09 -12.78 -9.30
C GLU A 288 -8.61 -12.36 -9.23
N GLU A 289 -8.23 -11.55 -8.24
CA GLU A 289 -6.82 -11.21 -7.97
C GLU A 289 -6.01 -12.47 -7.59
N VAL A 290 -6.58 -13.32 -6.72
CA VAL A 290 -5.97 -14.60 -6.32
C VAL A 290 -5.90 -15.58 -7.49
N ASP A 291 -6.88 -15.61 -8.39
CA ASP A 291 -6.87 -16.49 -9.56
C ASP A 291 -5.72 -16.13 -10.51
N CYS A 292 -5.41 -14.83 -10.70
CA CYS A 292 -4.24 -14.38 -11.44
C CYS A 292 -2.94 -14.89 -10.80
N LEU A 293 -2.80 -14.79 -9.47
CA LEU A 293 -1.64 -15.33 -8.75
C LEU A 293 -1.51 -16.85 -8.90
N ARG A 294 -2.64 -17.57 -8.77
CA ARG A 294 -2.65 -19.04 -8.78
C ARG A 294 -2.29 -19.63 -10.12
N ALA A 295 -2.56 -18.91 -11.21
CA ALA A 295 -2.20 -19.31 -12.57
C ALA A 295 -0.69 -19.25 -12.84
N LEU A 296 0.10 -18.59 -12.00
CA LEU A 296 1.56 -18.56 -12.12
C LEU A 296 2.20 -19.93 -11.84
N PRO A 297 3.35 -20.24 -12.46
CA PRO A 297 4.21 -21.35 -12.05
C PRO A 297 4.53 -21.31 -10.56
N GLY A 298 4.61 -22.49 -9.93
CA GLY A 298 4.77 -22.59 -8.47
C GLY A 298 5.99 -21.85 -7.92
N SER A 299 7.10 -21.82 -8.66
CA SER A 299 8.32 -21.10 -8.28
C SER A 299 8.14 -19.57 -8.28
N LEU A 300 7.51 -19.01 -9.33
CA LEU A 300 7.23 -17.58 -9.43
C LEU A 300 6.20 -17.16 -8.38
N ARG A 301 5.14 -17.95 -8.21
CA ARG A 301 4.12 -17.73 -7.18
C ARG A 301 4.73 -17.67 -5.79
N GLN A 302 5.63 -18.61 -5.47
CA GLN A 302 6.35 -18.63 -4.19
C GLN A 302 7.23 -17.38 -4.02
N LYS A 303 7.96 -16.95 -5.06
CA LYS A 303 8.78 -15.74 -4.96
C LYS A 303 7.96 -14.49 -4.63
N ILE A 304 6.93 -14.21 -5.41
CA ILE A 304 6.22 -12.93 -5.33
C ILE A 304 5.20 -12.87 -4.19
N ALA A 305 4.61 -14.00 -3.78
CA ALA A 305 3.63 -14.05 -2.70
C ALA A 305 4.22 -14.50 -1.36
N HIS A 306 5.56 -14.60 -1.25
CA HIS A 306 6.21 -15.00 -0.01
C HIS A 306 7.66 -14.49 0.08
N ASP A 307 8.58 -15.03 -0.71
CA ASP A 307 10.02 -14.87 -0.47
C ASP A 307 10.47 -13.41 -0.52
N ASN A 308 9.98 -12.66 -1.51
CA ASN A 308 10.33 -11.25 -1.69
C ASN A 308 9.82 -10.38 -0.53
N LEU A 309 8.65 -10.69 0.03
CA LEU A 309 8.13 -9.96 1.18
C LEU A 309 9.01 -10.22 2.41
N LEU A 310 9.49 -11.45 2.59
CA LEU A 310 10.40 -11.75 3.69
C LEU A 310 11.75 -11.03 3.53
N ALA A 311 12.24 -10.90 2.30
CA ALA A 311 13.43 -10.11 1.99
C ALA A 311 13.24 -8.62 2.29
N LEU A 312 12.07 -8.06 1.97
CA LEU A 312 11.70 -6.67 2.29
C LEU A 312 11.61 -6.44 3.81
N LEU A 313 10.94 -7.34 4.53
CA LEU A 313 10.66 -7.17 5.96
C LEU A 313 11.88 -7.39 6.85
N GLN A 314 12.80 -8.27 6.46
CA GLN A 314 13.97 -8.67 7.27
C GLN A 314 13.59 -8.94 8.74
N LEU A 315 12.50 -9.68 8.96
CA LEU A 315 11.97 -9.94 10.30
C LEU A 315 13.04 -10.61 11.17
N LYS A 316 13.32 -10.01 12.34
CA LYS A 316 14.33 -10.51 13.29
C LYS A 316 13.94 -11.86 13.91
N GLU A 317 12.65 -12.20 13.90
CA GLU A 317 12.10 -13.45 14.43
C GLU A 317 11.27 -14.20 13.38
N PRO A 318 11.83 -15.20 12.68
CA PRO A 318 11.07 -16.02 11.73
C PRO A 318 9.84 -16.71 12.34
N ALA A 319 9.85 -16.91 13.67
CA ALA A 319 8.73 -17.47 14.42
C ALA A 319 7.44 -16.65 14.31
N ILE A 320 7.49 -15.36 13.98
CA ILE A 320 6.31 -14.52 13.76
C ILE A 320 5.39 -15.10 12.69
N LEU A 321 5.96 -15.74 11.66
CA LEU A 321 5.19 -16.37 10.57
C LEU A 321 4.61 -17.74 10.96
N ASN A 322 5.06 -18.30 12.08
CA ASN A 322 4.66 -19.63 12.56
C ASN A 322 3.69 -19.58 13.76
N ARG A 323 3.28 -18.38 14.22
CA ARG A 323 2.31 -18.18 15.31
C ARG A 323 0.86 -18.31 14.82
#